data_AF-A0A520BPQ6-F1
#
_entry.id   AF-A0A520BPQ6-F1
#
_cell.length_a   1.000
_cell.length_b   1.000
_cell.length_c   1.000
_cell.angle_alpha   90.00
_cell.angle_beta   90.00
_cell.angle_gamma   90.00
#
_symmetry.space_group_name_H-M   'P 1'
#
loop_
_entity.id
_entity.type
_entity.pdbx_description
1 polymer ?
#
loop_
_entity_poly.entity_id
_entity_poly.type
_entity_poly.pdbx_seq_one_letter_code
_entity_poly.pdbx_strand_id
1 'polypeptide(L)'
;MIGTIITTAALMGFGAQDTFESFPLSVINEGYRNEIILAAFVTVFIPVLVLVLFAIRVVFNKRAINKTLSFSLLIVWLIGASYSIYYAAKITSEFKEHAKLVKNIDLKSYQTYVIDIDRKMAFSKADSTAFNILENHSDRMVVFDDNDDHPFRTPKNIRIEFEKSENEKTSMTQTFESQGKNFPIALRNAQNIKYDYAQKDSLLTLSPRLALKDESKWRGQQVLLTIKVPVGTRLLLNDSIYDYLHFYHFYCDDQGQRDSAYREWVMTEEGLKCRAELDKPKEETNP
;
A
#
# COMPACT_ATOMS: atom_id res chain seq x y z
N MET A 1 10.58 -16.50 24.11
CA MET A 1 10.10 -17.90 24.07
C MET A 1 8.58 -17.97 24.18
N ILE A 2 7.96 -17.44 25.24
CA ILE A 2 6.48 -17.42 25.36
C ILE A 2 5.86 -16.58 24.24
N GLY A 3 6.39 -15.37 23.99
CA GLY A 3 5.91 -14.52 22.88
C GLY A 3 5.95 -15.21 21.52
N THR A 4 7.05 -15.87 21.17
CA THR A 4 7.16 -16.63 19.90
C THR A 4 6.14 -17.77 19.79
N ILE A 5 5.81 -18.45 20.90
CA ILE A 5 4.79 -19.51 20.90
C ILE A 5 3.40 -18.90 20.68
N ILE A 6 3.08 -17.82 21.39
CA ILE A 6 1.78 -17.13 21.28
C ILE A 6 1.60 -16.58 19.86
N THR A 7 2.63 -15.91 19.30
CA THR A 7 2.58 -15.38 17.94
C THR A 7 2.39 -16.49 16.91
N THR A 8 3.11 -17.61 17.03
CA THR A 8 2.95 -18.75 16.12
C THR A 8 1.55 -19.38 16.22
N ALA A 9 1.02 -19.55 17.43
CA ALA A 9 -0.33 -20.06 17.62
C ALA A 9 -1.38 -19.12 16.98
N ALA A 10 -1.24 -17.81 17.19
CA ALA A 10 -2.11 -16.81 16.57
C ALA A 10 -2.07 -16.88 15.04
N LEU A 11 -0.87 -16.96 14.43
CA LEU A 11 -0.69 -17.06 12.98
C LEU A 11 -1.19 -18.37 12.37
N MET A 12 -1.20 -19.46 13.14
CA MET A 12 -1.77 -20.76 12.71
C MET A 12 -3.31 -20.80 12.82
N GLY A 13 -3.96 -19.69 13.21
CA GLY A 13 -5.42 -19.57 13.25
C GLY A 13 -6.04 -19.67 14.63
N PHE A 14 -5.26 -19.76 15.71
CA PHE A 14 -5.78 -19.76 17.09
C PHE A 14 -6.09 -18.36 17.63
N GLY A 15 -6.55 -17.41 16.78
CA GLY A 15 -6.97 -16.09 17.27
C GLY A 15 -7.33 -15.02 16.22
N ALA A 16 -6.79 -15.06 15.00
CA ALA A 16 -7.05 -14.01 14.00
C ALA A 16 -7.13 -14.58 12.57
N GLN A 17 -8.36 -14.67 12.04
CA GLN A 17 -8.66 -15.28 10.73
C GLN A 17 -8.13 -14.45 9.54
N ASP A 18 -7.92 -13.14 9.72
CA ASP A 18 -7.62 -12.22 8.61
C ASP A 18 -6.13 -11.76 8.58
N THR A 19 -5.25 -12.38 9.37
CA THR A 19 -3.83 -11.97 9.53
C THR A 19 -3.04 -11.94 8.23
N PHE A 20 -3.41 -12.78 7.26
CA PHE A 20 -2.73 -12.87 5.97
C PHE A 20 -3.37 -12.02 4.87
N GLU A 21 -4.42 -11.26 5.17
CA GLU A 21 -5.02 -10.34 4.19
C GLU A 21 -4.29 -9.00 4.15
N SER A 22 -3.63 -8.62 5.25
CA SER A 22 -2.89 -7.37 5.37
C SER A 22 -1.40 -7.53 5.05
N PHE A 23 -0.79 -6.46 4.51
CA PHE A 23 0.65 -6.37 4.36
C PHE A 23 1.33 -6.32 5.75
N PRO A 24 2.48 -6.99 5.97
CA PRO A 24 3.33 -7.68 5.00
C PRO A 24 2.98 -9.14 4.70
N LEU A 25 2.00 -9.74 5.38
CA LEU A 25 1.74 -11.18 5.29
C LEU A 25 0.96 -11.59 4.03
N SER A 26 0.25 -10.65 3.40
CA SER A 26 -0.50 -10.85 2.14
C SER A 26 0.34 -11.25 0.93
N VAL A 27 1.67 -11.17 1.03
CA VAL A 27 2.59 -11.69 0.01
C VAL A 27 2.64 -13.22 0.00
N ILE A 28 2.36 -13.85 1.14
CA ILE A 28 2.55 -15.29 1.36
C ILE A 28 1.37 -16.08 0.77
N ASN A 29 1.71 -17.11 0.00
CA ASN A 29 0.74 -18.01 -0.60
C ASN A 29 0.13 -18.95 0.45
N GLU A 30 -1.21 -19.03 0.48
CA GLU A 30 -2.01 -19.94 1.33
C GLU A 30 -1.47 -21.36 1.41
N GLY A 31 -1.11 -21.94 0.26
CA GLY A 31 -0.66 -23.33 0.19
C GLY A 31 0.67 -23.62 0.89
N TYR A 32 1.38 -22.62 1.39
CA TYR A 32 2.64 -22.80 2.12
C TYR A 32 2.70 -22.03 3.45
N ARG A 33 1.59 -21.44 3.92
CA ARG A 33 1.58 -20.57 5.11
C ARG A 33 2.06 -21.32 6.36
N ASN A 34 1.54 -22.52 6.59
CA ASN A 34 1.84 -23.32 7.78
C ASN A 34 3.30 -23.77 7.79
N GLU A 35 3.81 -24.17 6.63
CA GLU A 35 5.20 -24.60 6.43
C GLU A 35 6.17 -23.44 6.70
N ILE A 36 5.83 -22.24 6.21
CA ILE A 36 6.64 -21.03 6.45
C ILE A 36 6.61 -20.64 7.92
N ILE A 37 5.44 -20.62 8.55
CA ILE A 37 5.32 -20.29 9.98
C ILE A 37 6.14 -21.28 10.81
N LEU A 38 6.04 -22.58 10.53
CA LEU A 38 6.78 -23.61 11.25
C LEU A 38 8.29 -23.48 11.04
N ALA A 39 8.74 -23.27 9.80
CA ALA A 39 10.14 -23.07 9.49
C ALA A 39 10.71 -21.82 10.20
N ALA A 40 9.97 -20.72 10.19
CA ALA A 40 10.33 -19.49 10.90
C ALA A 40 10.37 -19.72 12.42
N PHE A 41 9.38 -20.42 12.98
CA PHE A 41 9.33 -20.78 14.40
C PHE A 41 10.57 -21.58 14.78
N VAL A 42 10.89 -22.67 14.08
CA VAL A 42 12.08 -23.51 14.38
C VAL A 42 13.37 -22.69 14.28
N THR A 43 13.49 -21.86 13.25
CA THR A 43 14.69 -21.04 12.98
C THR A 43 14.95 -20.01 14.07
N VAL A 44 13.90 -19.42 14.65
CA VAL A 44 14.01 -18.41 15.72
C VAL A 44 14.01 -19.04 17.12
N PHE A 45 13.17 -20.05 17.33
CA PHE A 45 12.94 -20.66 18.64
C PHE A 45 14.15 -21.46 19.13
N ILE A 46 14.79 -22.27 18.27
CA ILE A 46 15.91 -23.11 18.72
C ILE A 46 17.11 -22.28 19.19
N PRO A 47 17.58 -21.23 18.49
CA PRO A 47 18.66 -20.38 19.00
C PRO A 47 18.31 -19.73 20.34
N VAL A 48 17.08 -19.24 20.48
CA VAL A 48 16.59 -18.67 21.75
C VAL A 48 16.57 -19.73 22.85
N LEU A 49 16.12 -20.95 22.56
CA LEU A 49 16.15 -22.07 23.51
C LEU A 49 17.58 -22.40 23.94
N VAL A 50 18.53 -22.48 23.01
CA VAL A 50 19.94 -22.73 23.31
C VAL A 50 20.52 -21.63 24.21
N LEU A 51 20.21 -20.36 23.94
CA LEU A 51 20.62 -19.24 24.79
C LEU A 51 20.03 -19.32 26.20
N VAL A 52 18.75 -19.70 26.33
CA VAL A 52 18.10 -19.89 27.63
C VAL A 52 18.73 -21.05 28.40
N LEU A 53 18.95 -22.19 27.74
CA LEU A 53 19.61 -23.34 28.37
C LEU A 53 21.05 -23.02 28.79
N PHE A 54 21.76 -22.21 27.99
CA PHE A 54 23.08 -21.69 28.33
C PHE A 54 23.03 -20.77 29.55
N ALA A 55 22.09 -19.83 29.63
CA ALA A 55 21.92 -18.95 30.78
C ALA A 55 21.62 -19.73 32.07
N ILE A 56 20.71 -20.72 32.02
CA ILE A 56 20.41 -21.61 33.16
C ILE A 56 21.67 -22.34 33.62
N ARG A 57 22.48 -22.85 32.67
CA ARG A 57 23.75 -23.51 32.99
C ARG A 57 24.68 -22.57 33.76
N VAL A 58 24.83 -21.32 33.31
CA VAL A 58 25.71 -20.33 33.94
C VAL A 58 25.21 -19.95 35.33
N VAL A 59 23.92 -19.67 35.50
CA VAL A 59 23.33 -19.23 36.78
C VAL A 59 23.36 -20.34 37.83
N PHE A 60 22.99 -21.56 37.45
CA PHE A 60 22.83 -22.67 38.40
C PHE A 60 24.04 -23.62 38.45
N ASN A 61 25.14 -23.25 37.77
CA ASN A 61 26.35 -24.08 37.62
C ASN A 61 26.04 -25.56 37.29
N LYS A 62 25.02 -25.78 36.45
CA LYS A 62 24.55 -27.13 36.09
C LYS A 62 25.52 -27.77 35.09
N ARG A 63 25.45 -29.11 34.99
CA ARG A 63 26.24 -29.85 33.98
C ARG A 63 25.88 -29.37 32.57
N ALA A 64 26.88 -29.40 31.70
CA ALA A 64 26.69 -29.08 30.28
C ALA A 64 25.65 -30.00 29.65
N ILE A 65 24.94 -29.47 28.67
CA ILE A 65 24.03 -30.23 27.80
C ILE A 65 24.81 -31.37 27.15
N ASN A 66 24.21 -32.56 27.06
CA ASN A 66 24.83 -33.68 26.35
C ASN A 66 25.13 -33.28 24.90
N LYS A 67 26.32 -33.63 24.40
CA LYS A 67 26.73 -33.39 23.01
C LYS A 67 25.68 -33.89 22.02
N THR A 68 25.08 -35.06 22.26
CA THR A 68 24.01 -35.60 21.41
C THR A 68 22.84 -34.64 21.30
N LEU A 69 22.34 -34.10 22.41
CA LEU A 69 21.23 -33.15 22.42
C LEU A 69 21.61 -31.84 21.72
N SER A 70 22.83 -31.35 21.92
CA SER A 70 23.33 -30.16 21.22
C SER A 70 23.37 -30.35 19.70
N PHE A 71 23.88 -31.49 19.22
CA PHE A 71 23.91 -31.79 17.79
C PHE A 71 22.51 -32.05 17.22
N SER A 72 21.61 -32.69 17.96
CA SER A 72 20.22 -32.86 17.56
C SER A 72 19.53 -31.51 17.37
N LEU A 73 19.67 -30.58 18.32
CA LEU A 73 19.12 -29.22 18.21
C LEU A 73 19.71 -28.47 17.01
N LEU A 74 21.02 -28.63 16.76
CA LEU A 74 21.67 -28.03 15.59
C LEU A 74 21.12 -28.58 14.27
N ILE A 75 20.92 -29.90 14.15
CA ILE A 75 20.38 -30.53 12.95
C ILE A 75 18.95 -30.03 12.68
N VAL A 76 18.09 -30.01 13.69
CA VAL A 76 16.71 -29.51 13.55
C VAL A 76 16.71 -28.04 13.15
N TRP A 77 17.60 -27.23 13.73
CA TRP A 77 17.74 -25.83 13.35
C TRP A 77 18.21 -25.65 11.91
N LEU A 78 19.20 -26.41 11.45
CA LEU A 78 19.69 -26.35 10.06
C LEU A 78 18.59 -26.71 9.05
N ILE A 79 17.72 -27.67 9.38
CA ILE A 79 16.56 -28.01 8.56
C ILE A 79 15.59 -26.81 8.50
N GLY A 80 15.23 -26.25 9.67
CA GLY A 80 14.34 -25.07 9.73
C GLY A 80 14.89 -23.87 8.97
N ALA A 81 16.19 -23.59 9.12
CA ALA A 81 16.88 -22.50 8.42
C ALA A 81 16.88 -22.74 6.91
N SER A 82 17.14 -23.97 6.46
CA SER A 82 17.14 -24.35 5.05
C SER A 82 15.75 -24.17 4.41
N TYR A 83 14.68 -24.60 5.08
CA TYR A 83 13.31 -24.35 4.63
C TYR A 83 12.96 -22.86 4.61
N SER A 84 13.41 -22.10 5.61
CA SER A 84 13.21 -20.64 5.66
C SER A 84 13.86 -19.94 4.47
N ILE A 85 15.11 -20.32 4.14
CA ILE A 85 15.84 -19.79 2.98
C ILE A 85 15.12 -20.17 1.67
N TYR A 86 14.70 -21.43 1.53
CA TYR A 86 13.96 -21.89 0.35
C TYR A 86 12.68 -21.09 0.12
N TYR A 87 11.85 -20.91 1.15
CA TYR A 87 10.61 -20.15 1.02
C TYR A 87 10.84 -18.67 0.85
N ALA A 88 11.86 -18.09 1.48
CA ALA A 88 12.26 -16.71 1.23
C ALA A 88 12.61 -16.52 -0.25
N ALA A 89 13.44 -17.39 -0.83
CA ALA A 89 13.78 -17.37 -2.25
C ALA A 89 12.55 -17.60 -3.16
N LYS A 90 11.64 -18.49 -2.76
CA LYS A 90 10.39 -18.76 -3.50
C LYS A 90 9.48 -17.53 -3.52
N ILE A 91 9.29 -16.86 -2.38
CA ILE A 91 8.48 -15.65 -2.28
C ILE A 91 9.11 -14.53 -3.08
N THR A 92 10.41 -14.26 -2.92
CA THR A 92 11.08 -13.18 -3.65
C THR A 92 11.05 -13.40 -5.16
N SER A 93 11.11 -14.67 -5.61
CA SER A 93 10.98 -14.99 -7.04
C SER A 93 9.63 -14.60 -7.65
N GLU A 94 8.58 -14.39 -6.84
CA GLU A 94 7.26 -13.94 -7.31
C GLU A 94 7.21 -12.45 -7.67
N PHE A 95 8.28 -11.70 -7.37
CA PHE A 95 8.41 -10.26 -7.58
C PHE A 95 9.51 -9.91 -8.60
N LYS A 96 9.91 -10.88 -9.44
CA LYS A 96 11.08 -10.74 -10.32
C LYS A 96 10.86 -9.80 -11.51
N GLU A 97 9.68 -9.87 -12.12
CA GLU A 97 9.32 -9.12 -13.32
C GLU A 97 8.18 -8.15 -13.05
N HIS A 98 8.14 -7.06 -13.79
CA HIS A 98 7.09 -6.05 -13.74
C HIS A 98 6.33 -6.01 -15.06
N ALA A 99 5.04 -5.71 -15.01
CA ALA A 99 4.26 -5.40 -16.19
C ALA A 99 3.37 -4.20 -15.94
N LYS A 100 3.18 -3.40 -17.00
CA LYS A 100 2.32 -2.22 -17.02
C LYS A 100 1.21 -2.41 -18.04
N LEU A 101 0.00 -2.07 -17.66
CA LEU A 101 -1.17 -2.01 -18.53
C LEU A 101 -1.69 -0.58 -18.51
N VAL A 102 -1.77 0.04 -19.68
CA VAL A 102 -2.19 1.44 -19.83
C VAL A 102 -3.60 1.50 -20.41
N LYS A 103 -4.47 2.29 -19.78
CA LYS A 103 -5.82 2.57 -20.25
C LYS A 103 -6.02 4.08 -20.37
N ASN A 104 -6.31 4.55 -21.57
CA ASN A 104 -6.63 5.95 -21.82
C ASN A 104 -8.14 6.17 -21.73
N ILE A 105 -8.52 7.26 -21.09
CA ILE A 105 -9.91 7.64 -20.84
C ILE A 105 -10.05 9.10 -21.26
N ASP A 106 -10.96 9.36 -22.19
CA ASP A 106 -11.34 10.72 -22.54
C ASP A 106 -12.31 11.25 -21.47
N LEU A 107 -11.95 12.37 -20.86
CA LEU A 107 -12.80 13.05 -19.88
C LEU A 107 -13.57 14.18 -20.57
N LYS A 108 -14.73 14.54 -20.02
CA LYS A 108 -15.42 15.74 -20.49
C LYS A 108 -14.61 16.99 -20.11
N SER A 109 -14.35 17.86 -21.07
CA SER A 109 -13.57 19.10 -20.91
C SER A 109 -14.36 20.20 -20.19
N TYR A 110 -13.77 20.81 -19.17
CA TYR A 110 -14.28 21.97 -18.44
C TYR A 110 -13.16 22.98 -18.18
N GLN A 111 -13.49 24.26 -18.05
CA GLN A 111 -12.51 25.29 -17.70
C GLN A 111 -12.07 25.23 -16.24
N THR A 112 -12.86 24.58 -15.39
CA THR A 112 -12.56 24.42 -13.97
C THR A 112 -13.01 23.05 -13.54
N TYR A 113 -12.11 22.29 -12.93
CA TYR A 113 -12.40 20.99 -12.33
C TYR A 113 -12.35 21.10 -10.82
N VAL A 114 -13.24 20.36 -10.16
CA VAL A 114 -13.14 20.05 -8.73
C VAL A 114 -12.67 18.62 -8.64
N ILE A 115 -11.55 18.37 -7.97
CA ILE A 115 -10.99 17.03 -7.81
C ILE A 115 -11.07 16.62 -6.35
N ASP A 116 -11.79 15.53 -6.13
CA ASP A 116 -12.08 15.03 -4.80
C ASP A 116 -11.70 13.55 -4.67
N ILE A 117 -11.36 13.14 -3.44
CA ILE A 117 -11.14 11.74 -3.10
C ILE A 117 -12.38 11.24 -2.37
N ASP A 118 -13.00 10.17 -2.86
CA ASP A 118 -14.16 9.59 -2.19
C ASP A 118 -13.73 8.88 -0.90
N ARG A 119 -13.64 9.63 0.20
CA ARG A 119 -13.31 9.07 1.53
C ARG A 119 -14.39 8.13 2.07
N LYS A 120 -15.54 7.98 1.39
CA LYS A 120 -16.58 7.03 1.77
C LYS A 120 -16.20 5.65 1.20
N MET A 121 -15.85 4.73 2.08
CA MET A 121 -15.52 3.35 1.68
C MET A 121 -16.67 2.38 1.88
N ALA A 122 -16.82 1.48 0.90
CA ALA A 122 -17.39 0.16 1.13
C ALA A 122 -16.27 -0.76 1.62
N PHE A 123 -16.47 -1.39 2.77
CA PHE A 123 -15.48 -2.23 3.40
C PHE A 123 -15.27 -3.56 2.69
N SER A 124 -14.03 -4.04 2.65
CA SER A 124 -13.78 -5.47 2.44
C SER A 124 -14.27 -6.26 3.65
N LYS A 125 -14.41 -7.59 3.50
CA LYS A 125 -14.84 -8.46 4.61
C LYS A 125 -13.88 -8.40 5.79
N ALA A 126 -12.57 -8.32 5.54
CA ALA A 126 -11.55 -8.18 6.58
C ALA A 126 -11.49 -6.79 7.24
N ASP A 127 -11.80 -5.72 6.50
CA ASP A 127 -11.94 -4.41 7.14
C ASP A 127 -13.17 -4.38 8.06
N SER A 128 -14.27 -5.04 7.64
CA SER A 128 -15.51 -5.11 8.42
C SER A 128 -15.34 -5.86 9.74
N THR A 129 -14.52 -6.91 9.77
CA THR A 129 -14.19 -7.70 10.96
C THR A 129 -13.17 -6.98 11.86
N ALA A 130 -12.15 -6.34 11.29
CA ALA A 130 -11.14 -5.60 12.06
C ALA A 130 -11.72 -4.43 12.87
N PHE A 131 -12.75 -3.77 12.36
CA PHE A 131 -13.38 -2.61 13.01
C PHE A 131 -14.71 -2.94 13.72
N ASN A 132 -15.07 -4.23 13.90
CA ASN A 132 -16.36 -4.66 14.50
C ASN A 132 -17.60 -3.98 13.88
N ILE A 133 -17.52 -3.64 12.59
CA ILE A 133 -18.60 -2.88 11.93
C ILE A 133 -19.85 -3.75 11.75
N LEU A 134 -19.69 -5.08 11.76
CA LEU A 134 -20.74 -6.09 11.61
C LEU A 134 -21.79 -6.11 12.73
N GLU A 135 -21.50 -5.56 13.90
CA GLU A 135 -22.36 -5.76 15.08
C GLU A 135 -23.42 -4.67 15.27
N ASN A 136 -23.29 -3.50 14.62
CA ASN A 136 -24.21 -2.38 14.83
C ASN A 136 -25.05 -2.07 13.57
N HIS A 137 -26.37 -2.28 13.68
CA HIS A 137 -27.38 -2.04 12.66
C HIS A 137 -27.65 -0.55 12.44
N SER A 138 -26.78 0.15 11.71
CA SER A 138 -27.10 1.50 11.21
C SER A 138 -26.41 1.77 9.88
N ASP A 139 -27.15 1.66 8.75
CA ASP A 139 -26.89 2.28 7.45
C ASP A 139 -25.45 2.79 7.21
N ARG A 140 -24.53 1.83 7.06
CA ARG A 140 -23.11 1.97 7.40
C ARG A 140 -22.29 2.65 6.30
N MET A 141 -22.33 3.99 6.24
CA MET A 141 -21.20 4.78 5.72
C MET A 141 -20.29 5.13 6.90
N VAL A 142 -19.10 4.54 6.97
CA VAL A 142 -18.05 4.96 7.90
C VAL A 142 -17.08 5.82 7.10
N VAL A 143 -16.88 7.07 7.53
CA VAL A 143 -15.87 7.95 6.97
C VAL A 143 -14.53 7.55 7.60
N PHE A 144 -13.59 7.09 6.79
CA PHE A 144 -12.23 6.84 7.26
C PHE A 144 -11.44 8.13 7.28
N ASP A 145 -10.82 8.38 8.42
CA ASP A 145 -9.62 9.19 8.45
C ASP A 145 -8.45 8.31 7.98
N ASP A 146 -8.01 8.51 6.74
CA ASP A 146 -6.87 7.79 6.14
C ASP A 146 -5.51 8.41 6.53
N ASN A 147 -5.54 9.38 7.46
CA ASN A 147 -4.37 10.11 7.94
C ASN A 147 -3.59 9.34 9.02
N ASP A 148 -4.06 8.15 9.43
CA ASP A 148 -3.38 7.29 10.41
C ASP A 148 -2.37 6.36 9.72
N ASP A 149 -1.10 6.78 9.76
CA ASP A 149 0.11 6.08 9.31
C ASP A 149 0.38 4.80 10.15
N HIS A 150 -0.51 3.81 10.07
CA HIS A 150 -0.31 2.54 10.73
C HIS A 150 0.67 1.65 9.94
N PRO A 151 1.70 1.08 10.59
CA PRO A 151 2.81 0.36 9.94
C PRO A 151 2.42 -0.96 9.23
N PHE A 152 1.17 -1.40 9.36
CA PHE A 152 0.64 -2.65 8.80
C PHE A 152 -0.52 -2.44 7.81
N ARG A 153 -0.80 -1.20 7.39
CA ARG A 153 -1.74 -0.94 6.29
C ARG A 153 -1.11 -1.22 4.93
N THR A 154 -1.96 -1.55 3.96
CA THR A 154 -1.57 -1.71 2.55
C THR A 154 -0.83 -0.44 2.10
N PRO A 155 0.36 -0.54 1.50
CA PRO A 155 1.12 0.64 1.05
C PRO A 155 0.25 1.53 0.17
N LYS A 156 0.39 2.86 0.28
CA LYS A 156 -0.20 3.83 -0.65
C LYS A 156 0.19 3.44 -2.07
N ASN A 157 -0.72 2.79 -2.78
CA ASN A 157 -0.49 2.14 -4.06
C ASN A 157 -1.19 2.85 -5.22
N ILE A 158 -1.80 4.01 -4.93
CA ILE A 158 -2.31 4.93 -5.94
C ILE A 158 -1.42 6.16 -5.94
N ARG A 159 -1.07 6.61 -7.14
CA ARG A 159 -0.36 7.86 -7.39
C ARG A 159 -1.15 8.68 -8.39
N ILE A 160 -1.19 9.98 -8.16
CA ILE A 160 -1.85 10.94 -9.03
C ILE A 160 -0.81 11.93 -9.53
N GLU A 161 -0.83 12.20 -10.82
CA GLU A 161 0.01 13.17 -11.50
C GLU A 161 -0.85 14.02 -12.43
N PHE A 162 -0.52 15.31 -12.50
CA PHE A 162 -1.17 16.26 -13.40
C PHE A 162 -0.16 16.68 -14.47
N GLU A 163 -0.55 16.53 -15.73
CA GLU A 163 0.28 16.87 -16.88
C GLU A 163 -0.46 17.84 -17.82
N LYS A 164 0.32 18.60 -18.60
CA LYS A 164 -0.24 19.39 -19.69
C LYS A 164 -0.79 18.47 -20.78
N SER A 165 -1.94 18.83 -21.33
CA SER A 165 -2.49 18.19 -22.52
C SER A 165 -1.86 18.77 -23.79
N GLU A 166 -1.36 17.90 -24.66
CA GLU A 166 -0.77 18.27 -25.96
C GLU A 166 -1.82 18.53 -27.06
N ASN A 167 -3.08 18.15 -26.84
CA ASN A 167 -4.13 18.19 -27.86
C ASN A 167 -5.34 19.04 -27.45
N GLU A 168 -5.18 19.92 -26.45
CA GLU A 168 -6.22 20.77 -25.88
C GLU A 168 -7.47 20.02 -25.37
N LYS A 169 -7.39 18.69 -25.21
CA LYS A 169 -8.47 17.87 -24.62
C LYS A 169 -8.08 17.37 -23.24
N THR A 170 -9.05 17.28 -22.35
CA THR A 170 -8.83 16.68 -21.03
C THR A 170 -8.94 15.17 -21.13
N SER A 171 -7.92 14.46 -20.64
CA SER A 171 -7.90 13.00 -20.63
C SER A 171 -7.24 12.47 -19.37
N MET A 172 -7.50 11.21 -19.04
CA MET A 172 -6.87 10.51 -17.93
C MET A 172 -6.27 9.21 -18.45
N THR A 173 -4.99 9.02 -18.17
CA THR A 173 -4.30 7.76 -18.41
C THR A 173 -4.18 7.01 -17.09
N GLN A 174 -4.78 5.81 -17.03
CA GLN A 174 -4.62 4.88 -15.91
C GLN A 174 -3.54 3.87 -16.26
N THR A 175 -2.43 3.88 -15.54
CA THR A 175 -1.35 2.89 -15.66
C THR A 175 -1.43 1.93 -14.48
N PHE A 176 -1.82 0.69 -14.77
CA PHE A 176 -1.87 -0.41 -13.81
C PHE A 176 -0.53 -1.15 -13.84
N GLU A 177 0.15 -1.23 -12.71
CA GLU A 177 1.41 -1.94 -12.57
C GLU A 177 1.27 -3.10 -11.58
N SER A 178 1.87 -4.24 -11.89
CA SER A 178 2.01 -5.34 -10.95
C SER A 178 3.27 -6.15 -11.26
N GLN A 179 3.71 -6.92 -10.26
CA GLN A 179 4.86 -7.80 -10.34
C GLN A 179 4.46 -9.26 -10.50
N GLY A 180 5.40 -10.09 -10.93
CA GLY A 180 5.20 -11.52 -11.11
C GLY A 180 6.51 -12.28 -11.31
N LYS A 181 6.43 -13.61 -11.29
CA LYS A 181 7.58 -14.49 -11.54
C LYS A 181 8.13 -14.36 -12.98
N ASN A 182 7.26 -14.01 -13.91
CA ASN A 182 7.59 -13.72 -15.30
C ASN A 182 6.62 -12.66 -15.84
N PHE A 183 6.95 -12.07 -16.99
CA PHE A 183 6.15 -11.01 -17.61
C PHE A 183 4.67 -11.40 -17.83
N PRO A 184 4.32 -12.59 -18.38
CA PRO A 184 2.91 -12.97 -18.53
C PRO A 184 2.12 -13.02 -17.22
N ILE A 185 2.73 -13.52 -16.14
CA ILE A 185 2.10 -13.54 -14.82
C ILE A 185 1.95 -12.12 -14.28
N ALA A 186 2.98 -11.28 -14.41
CA ALA A 186 2.93 -9.87 -13.99
C ALA A 186 1.83 -9.11 -14.73
N LEU A 187 1.68 -9.33 -16.04
CA LEU A 187 0.65 -8.70 -16.87
C LEU A 187 -0.74 -9.15 -16.45
N ARG A 188 -0.95 -10.45 -16.20
CA ARG A 188 -2.22 -10.96 -15.67
C ARG A 188 -2.56 -10.34 -14.32
N ASN A 189 -1.58 -10.20 -13.43
CA ASN A 189 -1.79 -9.55 -12.15
C ASN A 189 -2.17 -8.07 -12.31
N ALA A 190 -1.52 -7.34 -13.24
CA ALA A 190 -1.87 -5.95 -13.56
C ALA A 190 -3.28 -5.83 -14.18
N GLN A 191 -3.68 -6.79 -15.03
CA GLN A 191 -5.04 -6.86 -15.58
C GLN A 191 -6.12 -7.15 -14.52
N ASN A 192 -5.74 -7.76 -13.39
CA ASN A 192 -6.66 -8.01 -12.28
C ASN A 192 -6.94 -6.75 -11.45
N ILE A 193 -6.16 -5.68 -11.63
CA ILE A 193 -6.38 -4.42 -10.93
C ILE A 193 -7.59 -3.71 -11.56
N LYS A 194 -8.45 -3.16 -10.69
CA LYS A 194 -9.57 -2.30 -11.03
C LYS A 194 -9.42 -1.00 -10.26
N TYR A 195 -9.59 0.12 -10.96
CA TYR A 195 -9.63 1.44 -10.35
C TYR A 195 -10.90 2.16 -10.79
N ASP A 196 -11.68 2.58 -9.80
CA ASP A 196 -12.97 3.23 -10.01
C ASP A 196 -12.82 4.76 -9.88
N TYR A 197 -13.51 5.48 -10.76
CA TYR A 197 -13.61 6.94 -10.73
C TYR A 197 -15.01 7.34 -11.21
N ALA A 198 -15.46 8.51 -10.81
CA ALA A 198 -16.72 9.08 -11.26
C ALA A 198 -16.50 10.52 -11.72
N GLN A 199 -17.03 10.87 -12.89
CA GLN A 199 -17.11 12.25 -13.35
C GLN A 199 -18.57 12.68 -13.39
N LYS A 200 -18.92 13.70 -12.60
CA LYS A 200 -20.22 14.36 -12.65
C LYS A 200 -19.97 15.85 -12.91
N ASP A 201 -20.29 16.29 -14.11
CA ASP A 201 -19.97 17.64 -14.58
C ASP A 201 -18.47 17.94 -14.41
N SER A 202 -18.13 19.07 -13.78
CA SER A 202 -16.75 19.45 -13.46
C SER A 202 -16.16 18.72 -12.24
N LEU A 203 -16.96 17.96 -11.50
CA LEU A 203 -16.49 17.19 -10.34
C LEU A 203 -15.92 15.84 -10.81
N LEU A 204 -14.63 15.64 -10.54
CA LEU A 204 -13.92 14.38 -10.71
C LEU A 204 -13.67 13.77 -9.34
N THR A 205 -14.36 12.67 -9.06
CA THR A 205 -14.23 11.91 -7.82
C THR A 205 -13.38 10.67 -8.06
N LEU A 206 -12.29 10.55 -7.31
CA LEU A 206 -11.28 9.50 -7.43
C LEU A 206 -11.38 8.55 -6.23
N SER A 207 -11.24 7.24 -6.47
CA SER A 207 -11.25 6.27 -5.39
C SER A 207 -9.93 6.31 -4.60
N PRO A 208 -9.99 6.23 -3.26
CA PRO A 208 -8.80 6.20 -2.39
C PRO A 208 -8.04 4.86 -2.44
N ARG A 209 -8.66 3.78 -2.92
CA ARG A 209 -8.06 2.44 -3.01
C ARG A 209 -8.31 1.80 -4.37
N LEU A 210 -7.35 0.98 -4.79
CA LEU A 210 -7.57 0.06 -5.91
C LEU A 210 -8.35 -1.17 -5.43
N ALA A 211 -9.12 -1.76 -6.34
CA ALA A 211 -9.78 -3.02 -6.15
C ALA A 211 -9.11 -4.10 -7.00
N LEU A 212 -9.34 -5.36 -6.66
CA LEU A 212 -8.93 -6.51 -7.46
C LEU A 212 -10.20 -7.18 -7.98
N LYS A 213 -10.22 -7.60 -9.26
CA LYS A 213 -11.42 -8.25 -9.84
C LYS A 213 -11.66 -9.61 -9.20
N ASP A 214 -10.58 -10.37 -9.04
CA ASP A 214 -10.55 -11.63 -8.32
C ASP A 214 -9.73 -11.50 -7.03
N GLU A 215 -10.09 -12.29 -6.00
CA GLU A 215 -9.27 -12.46 -4.80
C GLU A 215 -7.87 -12.93 -5.23
N SER A 216 -6.89 -12.04 -5.09
CA SER A 216 -5.53 -12.29 -5.52
C SER A 216 -4.53 -11.70 -4.54
N LYS A 217 -3.36 -12.33 -4.49
CA LYS A 217 -2.32 -11.99 -3.52
C LYS A 217 -1.68 -10.66 -3.89
N TRP A 218 -1.15 -9.99 -2.88
CA TRP A 218 -0.36 -8.80 -3.12
C TRP A 218 0.92 -9.15 -3.90
N ARG A 219 1.13 -8.44 -5.00
CA ARG A 219 2.22 -8.59 -5.96
C ARG A 219 2.68 -7.21 -6.44
N GLY A 220 2.78 -6.25 -5.52
CA GLY A 220 3.18 -4.87 -5.86
C GLY A 220 2.18 -4.17 -6.77
N GLN A 221 0.88 -4.45 -6.64
CA GLN A 221 -0.15 -3.79 -7.43
C GLN A 221 -0.14 -2.28 -7.15
N GLN A 222 -0.05 -1.49 -8.21
CA GLN A 222 -0.04 -0.02 -8.18
C GLN A 222 -0.89 0.55 -9.31
N VAL A 223 -1.44 1.74 -9.08
CA VAL A 223 -2.16 2.53 -10.07
C VAL A 223 -1.53 3.91 -10.13
N LEU A 224 -1.06 4.31 -11.31
CA LEU A 224 -0.69 5.69 -11.60
C LEU A 224 -1.79 6.33 -12.45
N LEU A 225 -2.37 7.41 -11.95
CA LEU A 225 -3.32 8.25 -12.66
C LEU A 225 -2.61 9.49 -13.19
N THR A 226 -2.49 9.61 -14.50
CA THR A 226 -1.98 10.81 -15.16
C THR A 226 -3.15 11.57 -15.75
N ILE A 227 -3.54 12.66 -15.12
CA ILE A 227 -4.64 13.52 -15.57
C ILE A 227 -4.04 14.65 -16.41
N LYS A 228 -4.35 14.64 -17.71
CA LYS A 228 -3.87 15.60 -18.69
C LYS A 228 -4.92 16.68 -18.91
N VAL A 229 -4.57 17.93 -18.65
CA VAL A 229 -5.48 19.07 -18.83
C VAL A 229 -4.87 20.17 -19.71
N PRO A 230 -5.67 20.89 -20.51
CA PRO A 230 -5.18 22.00 -21.32
C PRO A 230 -4.62 23.15 -20.48
N VAL A 231 -3.74 23.96 -21.08
CA VAL A 231 -3.23 25.19 -20.46
C VAL A 231 -4.38 26.16 -20.19
N GLY A 232 -4.34 26.82 -19.03
CA GLY A 232 -5.39 27.71 -18.54
C GLY A 232 -6.51 27.01 -17.76
N THR A 233 -6.53 25.67 -17.73
CA THR A 233 -7.49 24.92 -16.91
C THR A 233 -7.23 25.14 -15.43
N ARG A 234 -8.28 25.41 -14.66
CA ARG A 234 -8.22 25.57 -13.21
C ARG A 234 -8.59 24.27 -12.50
N LEU A 235 -7.81 23.83 -11.53
CA LEU A 235 -8.06 22.64 -10.72
C LEU A 235 -8.25 23.07 -9.25
N LEU A 236 -9.42 22.79 -8.70
CA LEU A 236 -9.71 22.91 -7.27
C LEU A 236 -9.47 21.55 -6.63
N LEU A 237 -8.30 21.42 -6.00
CA LEU A 237 -7.84 20.17 -5.39
C LEU A 237 -8.24 20.13 -3.92
N ASN A 238 -8.97 19.09 -3.50
CA ASN A 238 -9.23 18.84 -2.08
C ASN A 238 -7.91 18.48 -1.37
N ASP A 239 -7.68 18.96 -0.15
CA ASP A 239 -6.49 18.66 0.66
C ASP A 239 -6.20 17.14 0.79
N SER A 240 -7.25 16.31 0.74
CA SER A 240 -7.15 14.84 0.72
C SER A 240 -6.31 14.27 -0.43
N ILE A 241 -6.18 15.00 -1.54
CA ILE A 241 -5.44 14.51 -2.71
C ILE A 241 -3.93 14.50 -2.46
N TYR A 242 -3.44 15.34 -1.53
CA TYR A 242 -2.00 15.49 -1.28
C TYR A 242 -1.35 14.20 -0.77
N ASP A 243 -2.14 13.30 -0.17
CA ASP A 243 -1.70 11.96 0.21
C ASP A 243 -1.32 11.07 -0.97
N TYR A 244 -1.79 11.39 -2.17
CA TYR A 244 -1.66 10.59 -3.39
C TYR A 244 -0.76 11.25 -4.45
N LEU A 245 -0.41 12.52 -4.26
CA LEU A 245 0.50 13.24 -5.15
C LEU A 245 1.96 12.91 -4.81
N HIS A 246 2.80 12.76 -5.83
CA HIS A 246 4.23 12.59 -5.63
C HIS A 246 4.88 13.95 -5.35
N PHE A 247 5.53 14.09 -4.19
CA PHE A 247 6.36 15.21 -3.70
C PHE A 247 5.74 16.31 -2.81
N TYR A 248 6.55 16.67 -1.81
CA TYR A 248 6.40 17.75 -0.81
C TYR A 248 6.34 19.18 -1.39
N HIS A 249 6.49 19.37 -2.71
CA HIS A 249 6.60 20.70 -3.33
C HIS A 249 5.25 21.29 -3.76
N PHE A 250 4.16 20.53 -3.68
CA PHE A 250 2.82 21.00 -4.06
C PHE A 250 2.00 21.49 -2.87
N TYR A 251 2.61 22.01 -1.80
CA TYR A 251 1.84 22.71 -0.77
C TYR A 251 1.51 24.13 -1.25
N CYS A 252 0.29 24.34 -1.71
CA CYS A 252 -0.24 25.66 -2.03
C CYS A 252 -0.64 26.36 -0.73
N ASP A 253 0.26 27.17 -0.17
CA ASP A 253 -0.01 27.98 1.02
C ASP A 253 -0.62 29.32 0.62
N ASP A 254 -1.96 29.36 0.56
CA ASP A 254 -2.72 30.60 0.48
C ASP A 254 -3.05 31.07 1.90
N GLN A 255 -2.31 32.07 2.37
CA GLN A 255 -2.50 32.67 3.71
C GLN A 255 -3.92 33.23 3.92
N GLY A 256 -4.66 33.52 2.84
CA GLY A 256 -6.05 33.99 2.88
C GLY A 256 -7.12 32.88 2.88
N GLN A 257 -6.73 31.62 2.62
CA GLN A 257 -7.66 30.48 2.50
C GLN A 257 -7.29 29.28 3.41
N ARG A 258 -6.62 29.51 4.53
CA ARG A 258 -6.28 28.45 5.51
C ARG A 258 -7.48 27.58 5.92
N ASP A 259 -8.69 28.13 5.94
CA ASP A 259 -9.92 27.43 6.34
C ASP A 259 -10.64 26.70 5.19
N SER A 260 -10.19 26.88 3.94
CA SER A 260 -10.75 26.14 2.79
C SER A 260 -10.16 24.73 2.75
N ALA A 261 -10.99 23.71 2.48
CA ALA A 261 -10.50 22.35 2.22
C ALA A 261 -9.98 22.16 0.77
N TYR A 262 -10.07 23.20 -0.06
CA TYR A 262 -9.64 23.17 -1.44
C TYR A 262 -8.54 24.20 -1.71
N ARG A 263 -7.61 23.83 -2.59
CA ARG A 263 -6.55 24.70 -3.11
C ARG A 263 -6.71 24.85 -4.61
N GLU A 264 -6.56 26.08 -5.10
CA GLU A 264 -6.69 26.39 -6.52
C GLU A 264 -5.34 26.31 -7.23
N TRP A 265 -5.30 25.52 -8.29
CA TRP A 265 -4.17 25.32 -9.16
C TRP A 265 -4.53 25.68 -10.59
N VAL A 266 -3.56 26.17 -11.35
CA VAL A 266 -3.74 26.51 -12.76
C VAL A 266 -2.70 25.76 -13.58
N MET A 267 -3.16 25.10 -14.65
CA MET A 267 -2.24 24.48 -15.61
C MET A 267 -1.59 25.56 -16.46
N THR A 268 -0.27 25.67 -16.38
CA THR A 268 0.55 26.59 -17.18
C THR A 268 1.39 25.81 -18.20
N GLU A 269 2.08 26.52 -19.09
CA GLU A 269 3.02 25.88 -20.04
C GLU A 269 4.17 25.14 -19.33
N GLU A 270 4.55 25.60 -18.14
CA GLU A 270 5.61 25.00 -17.32
C GLU A 270 5.09 23.87 -16.40
N GLY A 271 3.78 23.60 -16.41
CA GLY A 271 3.14 22.62 -15.56
C GLY A 271 2.13 23.23 -14.58
N LEU A 272 1.70 22.45 -13.60
CA LEU A 272 0.68 22.85 -12.63
C LEU A 272 1.28 23.80 -11.58
N LYS A 273 0.72 25.01 -11.45
CA LYS A 273 1.17 26.03 -10.48
C LYS A 273 0.05 26.42 -9.51
N CYS A 274 0.43 26.66 -8.26
CA CYS A 274 -0.48 27.16 -7.22
C CYS A 274 -0.89 28.59 -7.56
N ARG A 275 -2.19 28.90 -7.51
CA ARG A 275 -2.67 30.25 -7.84
C ARG A 275 -2.09 31.32 -6.90
N ALA A 276 -1.99 31.03 -5.61
CA ALA A 276 -1.46 31.95 -4.62
C ALA A 276 0.03 32.30 -4.84
N GLU A 277 0.78 31.50 -5.58
CA GLU A 277 2.17 31.82 -5.96
C GLU A 277 2.23 32.74 -7.19
N LEU A 278 1.28 32.62 -8.11
CA LEU A 278 1.19 33.46 -9.30
C LEU A 278 0.76 34.89 -8.96
N ASP A 279 -0.03 35.05 -7.90
CA ASP A 279 -0.53 36.34 -7.44
C ASP A 279 0.51 37.12 -6.61
N LYS A 280 1.66 36.51 -6.25
CA LYS A 280 2.76 37.22 -5.58
C LYS A 280 3.47 38.13 -6.59
N PRO A 281 3.70 39.42 -6.28
CA PRO A 281 4.51 40.28 -7.13
C PRO A 281 5.91 39.65 -7.25
N LYS A 282 6.42 39.50 -8.47
CA LYS A 282 7.79 39.05 -8.72
C LYS A 282 8.72 39.99 -7.96
N GLU A 283 9.43 39.50 -6.93
CA GLU A 283 10.52 40.27 -6.34
C GLU A 283 11.53 40.54 -7.46
N GLU A 284 11.70 41.83 -7.78
CA GLU A 284 12.74 42.28 -8.70
C GLU A 284 14.10 41.88 -8.10
N THR A 285 14.70 40.82 -8.66
CA THR A 285 16.12 40.55 -8.49
C THR A 285 16.88 41.73 -9.08
N ASN A 286 17.26 42.67 -8.21
CA ASN A 286 18.13 43.78 -8.54
C ASN A 286 19.50 43.22 -8.95
N PRO A 287 20.07 43.64 -10.10
CA PRO A 287 21.28 43.05 -10.69
C PRO A 287 22.55 43.26 -9.87
#